data_AF-A0A9W9YUS9-F1
#
_entry.id   AF-A0A9W9YUS9-F1
#
_cell.length_a   1.000
_cell.length_b   1.000
_cell.length_c   1.000
_cell.angle_alpha   90.00
_cell.angle_beta   90.00
_cell.angle_gamma   90.00
#
_symmetry.space_group_name_H-M   'P 1'
#
loop_
_entity.id
_entity.type
_entity.pdbx_description
1 polymer ?
#
loop_
_entity_poly.entity_id
_entity_poly.type
_entity_poly.pdbx_seq_one_letter_code
_entity_poly.pdbx_strand_id
1 'polypeptide(L)'
;MANVQENIDKALKTLNINRETRKIILKEEQETAVKELLSGNDVMAILPTGFGKSIIYTIFGLAKQELRSATTCVLIISPLKSLIEDQIAEMTSLNCTNPPR
;
A
#
# COMPACT_ATOMS: atom_id res chain seq x y z
N MET A 1 -21.91 1.16 -6.31
CA MET A 1 -20.47 1.15 -6.65
C MET A 1 -19.73 1.46 -5.36
N ALA A 2 -18.89 0.55 -4.85
CA ALA A 2 -18.13 0.85 -3.65
C ALA A 2 -17.23 2.06 -3.92
N ASN A 3 -17.29 3.07 -3.07
CA ASN A 3 -16.60 4.33 -3.32
C ASN A 3 -15.09 4.11 -3.17
N VAL A 4 -14.34 4.20 -4.27
CA VAL A 4 -12.88 3.95 -4.29
C VAL A 4 -12.17 4.79 -3.22
N GLN A 5 -12.57 6.05 -3.05
CA GLN A 5 -12.02 6.95 -2.03
C GLN A 5 -12.24 6.41 -0.61
N GLU A 6 -13.42 5.88 -0.31
CA GLU A 6 -13.75 5.37 1.01
C GLU A 6 -12.84 4.19 1.40
N ASN A 7 -12.48 3.33 0.45
CA ASN A 7 -11.60 2.20 0.70
C ASN A 7 -10.15 2.64 0.93
N ILE A 8 -9.70 3.66 0.20
CA ILE A 8 -8.39 4.29 0.43
C ILE A 8 -8.35 4.89 1.83
N ASP A 9 -9.40 5.63 2.22
CA ASP A 9 -9.49 6.27 3.54
C ASP A 9 -9.52 5.23 4.67
N LYS A 10 -10.22 4.10 4.48
CA LYS A 10 -10.21 2.97 5.42
C LYS A 10 -8.81 2.36 5.54
N ALA A 11 -8.15 2.06 4.42
CA ALA A 11 -6.78 1.55 4.42
C ALA A 11 -5.81 2.49 5.14
N LEU A 12 -5.92 3.80 4.90
CA LEU A 12 -5.13 4.82 5.58
C LEU A 12 -5.42 4.89 7.08
N LYS A 13 -6.68 4.73 7.50
CA LYS A 13 -7.03 4.66 8.93
C LYS A 13 -6.37 3.44 9.58
N THR A 14 -6.46 2.26 8.97
CA THR A 14 -5.82 1.04 9.46
C THR A 14 -4.32 1.22 9.65
N LEU A 15 -3.62 1.79 8.65
CA LEU A 15 -2.18 2.03 8.74
C LEU A 15 -1.81 3.07 9.81
N ASN A 16 -2.62 4.12 9.96
CA ASN A 16 -2.34 5.18 10.92
C ASN A 16 -2.63 4.79 12.37
N ILE A 17 -3.58 3.88 12.62
CA ILE A 17 -3.86 3.33 13.97
C ILE A 17 -2.68 2.50 14.47
N ASN A 18 -1.99 1.80 13.56
CA ASN A 18 -0.88 0.90 13.91
C ASN A 18 0.45 1.62 14.17
N ARG A 19 0.51 2.96 14.13
CA ARG A 19 1.75 3.74 14.28
C ARG A 19 1.76 4.60 15.55
N GLU A 20 2.88 4.54 16.28
CA GLU A 20 3.24 5.51 17.33
C GLU A 20 3.81 6.83 16.76
N THR A 21 4.13 6.88 15.47
CA THR A 21 4.76 8.03 14.78
C THR A 21 3.86 8.64 13.68
N ARG A 22 4.29 9.80 13.13
CA ARG A 22 3.52 10.71 12.26
C ARG A 22 2.56 10.03 11.27
N LYS A 23 1.37 10.61 11.16
CA LYS A 23 0.28 10.26 10.23
C LYS A 23 0.76 10.21 8.78
N ILE A 24 0.45 9.11 8.09
CA ILE A 24 0.62 8.93 6.64
C ILE A 24 -0.46 9.74 5.93
N ILE A 25 -0.03 10.59 5.01
CA ILE A 25 -0.86 11.33 4.07
C ILE A 25 -0.29 11.03 2.68
N LEU A 26 -1.14 10.56 1.77
CA LEU A 26 -0.73 10.30 0.40
C LEU A 26 -0.44 11.61 -0.33
N LYS A 27 0.61 11.61 -1.14
CA LYS A 27 0.82 12.66 -2.13
C LYS A 27 -0.11 12.44 -3.33
N GLU A 28 -0.38 13.50 -4.07
CA GLU A 28 -1.31 13.49 -5.21
C GLU A 28 -0.99 12.38 -6.22
N GLU A 29 0.28 12.19 -6.56
CA GLU A 29 0.72 11.18 -7.52
C GLU A 29 0.56 9.76 -6.99
N GLN A 30 0.72 9.56 -5.68
CA GLN A 30 0.49 8.27 -5.03
C GLN A 30 -0.99 7.94 -4.99
N GLU A 31 -1.84 8.90 -4.61
CA GLU A 31 -3.28 8.72 -4.54
C GLU A 31 -3.87 8.45 -5.93
N THR A 32 -3.40 9.17 -6.95
CA THR A 32 -3.77 8.95 -8.36
C THR A 32 -3.40 7.53 -8.79
N ALA A 33 -2.16 7.10 -8.54
CA ALA A 33 -1.73 5.74 -8.87
C ALA A 33 -2.59 4.65 -8.19
N VAL A 34 -2.92 4.83 -6.91
CA VAL A 34 -3.79 3.90 -6.18
C VAL A 34 -5.19 3.85 -6.77
N LYS A 35 -5.78 5.00 -7.11
CA LYS A 35 -7.13 5.11 -7.71
C LYS A 35 -7.20 4.39 -9.05
N GLU A 36 -6.21 4.58 -9.90
CA GLU A 36 -6.12 3.91 -11.21
C GLU A 36 -5.98 2.39 -11.04
N LEU A 37 -5.10 1.93 -10.14
CA LEU A 37 -4.95 0.49 -9.84
C LEU A 37 -6.25 -0.12 -9.31
N LEU A 38 -6.97 0.56 -8.40
CA LEU A 38 -8.24 0.08 -7.85
C LEU A 38 -9.36 0.06 -8.89
N SER A 39 -9.28 0.92 -9.91
CA SER A 39 -10.19 0.94 -11.07
C SER A 39 -9.90 -0.19 -12.06
N GLY A 40 -8.80 -0.92 -11.87
CA GLY A 40 -8.39 -2.05 -12.71
C GLY A 40 -7.45 -1.67 -13.86
N ASN A 41 -6.92 -0.44 -13.86
CA ASN A 41 -5.97 0.03 -14.88
C ASN A 41 -4.53 -0.34 -14.49
N ASP A 42 -3.68 -0.54 -15.49
CA ASP A 42 -2.24 -0.70 -15.30
C ASP A 42 -1.58 0.67 -15.10
N VAL A 43 -0.61 0.76 -14.17
CA VAL A 43 0.04 2.00 -13.79
C VAL A 43 1.55 1.90 -13.86
N MET A 44 2.18 2.86 -14.55
CA MET A 44 3.63 3.08 -14.54
C MET A 44 3.97 4.31 -13.69
N ALA A 45 4.33 4.09 -12.43
CA ALA A 45 4.65 5.18 -11.50
C ALA A 45 6.12 5.63 -11.62
N ILE A 46 6.36 6.70 -12.39
CA ILE A 46 7.67 7.33 -12.53
C ILE A 46 7.83 8.44 -11.48
N LEU A 47 8.35 8.06 -10.31
CA LEU A 47 8.56 8.98 -9.19
C LEU A 47 10.05 9.03 -8.80
N PRO A 48 10.55 10.06 -8.11
CA PRO A 48 11.93 10.09 -7.59
C PRO A 48 12.20 9.03 -6.52
N THR A 49 13.47 8.71 -6.28
CA THR A 49 13.90 7.91 -5.11
C THR A 49 13.52 8.63 -3.81
N GLY A 50 13.18 7.86 -2.77
CA GLY A 50 12.71 8.44 -1.50
C GLY A 50 11.30 9.04 -1.54
N PHE A 51 10.63 9.06 -2.70
CA PHE A 51 9.26 9.58 -2.80
C PHE A 51 8.22 8.70 -2.08
N GLY A 52 8.59 7.48 -1.69
CA GLY A 52 7.69 6.53 -1.02
C GLY A 52 6.83 5.75 -2.01
N LYS A 53 7.42 5.21 -3.09
CA LYS A 53 6.68 4.39 -4.07
C LYS A 53 6.03 3.14 -3.47
N SER A 54 6.62 2.60 -2.40
CA SER A 54 6.13 1.40 -1.72
C SER A 54 4.69 1.54 -1.23
N ILE A 55 4.31 2.74 -0.76
CA ILE A 55 2.98 2.99 -0.21
C ILE A 55 1.84 2.74 -1.22
N ILE A 56 2.12 2.87 -2.52
CA ILE A 56 1.13 2.69 -3.59
C ILE A 56 0.60 1.26 -3.57
N TYR A 57 1.49 0.26 -3.62
CA TYR A 57 1.06 -1.14 -3.60
C TYR A 57 0.56 -1.59 -2.22
N THR A 58 1.07 -1.00 -1.13
CA THR A 58 0.61 -1.30 0.23
C THR A 58 -0.85 -0.86 0.43
N ILE A 59 -1.18 0.39 0.07
CA ILE A 59 -2.56 0.87 0.14
C ILE A 59 -3.46 0.10 -0.81
N PHE A 60 -3.00 -0.18 -2.03
CA PHE A 60 -3.75 -0.96 -2.99
C PHE A 60 -4.15 -2.34 -2.43
N GLY A 61 -3.21 -3.07 -1.81
CA GLY A 61 -3.48 -4.37 -1.21
C GLY A 61 -4.55 -4.31 -0.12
N LEU A 62 -4.40 -3.36 0.81
CA LEU A 62 -5.35 -3.16 1.91
C LEU A 62 -6.73 -2.71 1.42
N ALA A 63 -6.79 -1.71 0.55
CA ALA A 63 -8.06 -1.20 0.00
C ALA A 63 -8.78 -2.25 -0.86
N LYS A 64 -8.04 -3.11 -1.56
CA LYS A 64 -8.62 -4.19 -2.37
C LYS A 64 -9.13 -5.37 -1.53
N GLN A 65 -8.53 -5.61 -0.36
CA GLN A 65 -9.05 -6.56 0.62
C GLN A 65 -10.41 -6.12 1.17
N GLU A 66 -10.61 -4.83 1.44
CA GLU A 66 -11.91 -4.28 1.86
C GLU A 66 -12.98 -4.39 0.77
N LEU A 67 -12.58 -4.30 -0.51
CA LEU A 67 -13.48 -4.33 -1.66
C LEU A 67 -14.00 -5.75 -2.01
N ARG A 68 -13.28 -6.80 -1.63
CA ARG A 68 -13.58 -8.17 -2.08
C ARG A 68 -13.78 -9.11 -0.89
N SER A 69 -14.82 -9.94 -0.96
CA SER A 69 -15.06 -11.02 0.01
C SER A 69 -14.04 -12.18 -0.09
N ALA A 70 -13.00 -12.05 -0.91
CA ALA A 70 -12.02 -13.08 -1.21
C ALA A 70 -10.61 -12.60 -0.86
N THR A 71 -9.71 -13.55 -0.55
CA THR A 71 -8.31 -13.28 -0.21
C THR A 71 -7.63 -12.49 -1.33
N THR A 72 -7.09 -11.31 -0.98
CA THR A 72 -6.25 -10.50 -1.89
C THR A 72 -4.78 -10.87 -1.70
N CYS A 73 -4.05 -11.06 -2.80
CA CYS A 73 -2.62 -11.27 -2.80
C CYS A 73 -1.95 -10.24 -3.71
N VAL A 74 -0.85 -9.64 -3.23
CA VAL A 74 -0.02 -8.68 -4.00
C VAL A 74 1.38 -9.29 -4.11
N LEU A 75 1.84 -9.52 -5.34
CA LEU A 75 3.19 -10.00 -5.61
C LEU A 75 4.11 -8.81 -5.91
N ILE A 76 5.14 -8.63 -5.09
CA ILE A 76 6.14 -7.57 -5.26
C ILE A 76 7.43 -8.22 -5.75
N ILE A 77 7.91 -7.78 -6.92
CA ILE A 77 9.18 -8.25 -7.50
C ILE A 77 10.20 -7.13 -7.32
N SER A 78 11.30 -7.43 -6.63
CA SER A 78 12.38 -6.50 -6.34
C SER A 78 13.71 -7.05 -6.87
N PRO A 79 14.57 -6.20 -7.47
CA PRO A 79 15.83 -6.63 -8.05
C PRO A 79 16.90 -6.98 -6.99
N LEU A 80 16.79 -6.46 -5.76
CA LEU A 80 17.82 -6.59 -4.74
C LEU A 80 17.23 -7.13 -3.44
N LYS A 81 17.95 -8.06 -2.80
CA LYS A 81 17.56 -8.64 -1.51
C LYS A 81 17.48 -7.58 -0.41
N SER A 82 18.42 -6.63 -0.36
CA SER A 82 18.40 -5.53 0.61
C SER A 82 17.11 -4.71 0.53
N LEU A 83 16.63 -4.45 -0.70
CA LEU A 83 15.37 -3.73 -0.89
C LEU A 83 14.16 -4.55 -0.44
N ILE A 84 14.19 -5.88 -0.57
CA ILE A 84 13.15 -6.77 -0.03
C ILE A 84 13.14 -6.70 1.50
N GLU A 85 14.32 -6.78 2.12
CA GLU A 85 14.47 -6.72 3.59
C GLU A 85 13.95 -5.37 4.14
N ASP A 86 14.28 -4.26 3.49
CA ASP A 86 13.77 -2.93 3.85
C ASP A 86 12.24 -2.84 3.76
N GLN A 87 11.65 -3.41 2.70
CA GLN A 87 10.19 -3.43 2.51
C GLN A 87 9.48 -4.31 3.54
N ILE A 88 10.06 -5.46 3.91
CA ILE A 88 9.54 -6.32 4.97
C ILE A 88 9.59 -5.58 6.31
N ALA A 89 10.71 -4.94 6.63
CA ALA A 89 10.85 -4.16 7.86
C ALA A 89 9.82 -3.01 7.94
N GLU A 90 9.59 -2.31 6.83
CA GLU A 90 8.53 -1.28 6.74
C GLU A 90 7.15 -1.90 7.02
N MET A 91 6.80 -3.02 6.37
CA MET A 91 5.50 -3.68 6.55
C MET A 91 5.30 -4.25 7.96
N THR A 92 6.35 -4.78 8.59
CA THR A 92 6.31 -5.22 9.98
C THR A 92 6.11 -4.05 10.93
N SER A 93 6.74 -2.90 10.68
CA SER A 93 6.50 -1.67 11.46
C SER A 93 5.07 -1.14 11.36
N LEU A 94 4.34 -1.52 10.31
CA LEU A 94 2.94 -1.17 10.08
C LEU A 94 1.97 -2.22 10.66
N ASN A 95 2.48 -3.26 11.33
CA ASN A 95 1.72 -4.43 11.79
C ASN A 95 0.93 -5.12 10.65
N CYS A 96 1.46 -5.07 9.43
CA CYS A 96 0.85 -5.68 8.25
C CYS A 96 1.43 -7.06 7.91
N THR A 97 2.34 -7.58 8.72
CA THR A 97 2.94 -8.91 8.54
C THR A 97 2.60 -9.80 9.73
N ASN A 98 2.22 -11.05 9.47
CA ASN A 98 2.36 -12.08 10.49
C ASN A 98 3.85 -12.36 10.73
N PRO A 99 4.27 -12.73 11.95
CA PRO A 99 5.66 -13.14 12.17
C PRO A 99 6.01 -14.26 11.18
N PRO A 100 7.23 -14.24 10.60
CA PRO A 100 7.67 -15.33 9.73
C PRO A 100 7.55 -16.64 10.52
N ARG A 101 6.86 -17.62 9.93
CA ARG A 101 6.76 -18.98 10.48
C ARG A 101 8.07 -19.74 10.32
#